data_AF-Q9HGE6-F1
#
_entry.id   AF-Q9HGE6-F1
#
_cell.length_a   1.000
_cell.length_b   1.000
_cell.length_c   1.000
_cell.angle_alpha   90.00
_cell.angle_beta   90.00
_cell.angle_gamma   90.00
#
_symmetry.space_group_name_H-M   'P 1'
#
loop_
_entity.id
_entity.type
_entity.pdbx_description
1 polymer ?
#
loop_
_entity_poly.entity_id
_entity_poly.type
_entity_poly.pdbx_seq_one_letter_code
_entity_poly.pdbx_strand_id
1 'polypeptide(L)'
;IEYMCSRSSSKTWGKEAWKKIVVCIVSDGRAKINQRTKAVLAGLGVYQDGIAKQQVNGKDVTAHIYEYTTQIGMEVKGTQVILKPRPGMPVQLPFCLKEKNQKKINSHRWFFQAFGRVLDPNICVLLDAGTKPGKQSIYQLWRAFDLE
;
A
#
# COMPACT_ATOMS: atom_id res chain seq x y z
N ILE A 1 1.59 -1.60 11.52
CA ILE A 1 2.99 -1.07 11.55
C ILE A 1 3.34 -0.59 12.94
N GLU A 2 2.63 0.41 13.50
CA GLU A 2 2.86 0.91 14.87
C GLU A 2 2.93 -0.16 15.94
N TYR A 3 1.95 -1.06 15.94
CA TYR A 3 1.96 -2.18 16.89
C TYR A 3 3.20 -3.08 16.76
N MET A 4 3.72 -3.31 15.55
CA MET A 4 4.95 -4.07 15.36
C MET A 4 6.17 -3.24 15.78
N CYS A 5 6.16 -1.93 15.55
CA CYS A 5 7.24 -1.05 16.00
C CYS A 5 7.37 -0.97 17.53
N SER A 6 6.26 -1.14 18.26
CA SER A 6 6.24 -1.13 19.72
C SER A 6 6.68 -2.44 20.39
N ARG A 7 6.97 -3.51 19.62
CA ARG A 7 7.37 -4.83 20.17
C ARG A 7 8.86 -4.84 20.53
N SER A 8 9.22 -4.24 21.67
CA SER A 8 10.61 -4.15 22.14
C SER A 8 11.23 -5.49 22.57
N SER A 9 10.41 -6.49 22.92
CA SER A 9 10.84 -7.84 23.33
C SER A 9 10.70 -8.90 22.22
N SER A 10 10.77 -8.49 20.95
CA SER A 10 10.71 -9.40 19.79
C SER A 10 12.07 -9.49 19.12
N LYS A 11 12.45 -10.69 18.65
CA LYS A 11 13.64 -10.87 17.80
C LYS A 11 13.44 -10.24 16.41
N THR A 12 12.22 -10.35 15.87
CA THR A 12 11.89 -9.90 14.51
C THR A 12 11.46 -8.44 14.46
N TRP A 13 10.67 -8.01 15.46
CA TRP A 13 10.04 -6.69 15.50
C TRP A 13 10.71 -5.75 16.51
N GLY A 14 10.45 -4.44 16.38
CA GLY A 14 11.09 -3.39 17.17
C GLY A 14 11.00 -2.04 16.46
N LYS A 15 11.73 -1.02 16.94
CA LYS A 15 11.64 0.36 16.40
C LYS A 15 11.77 0.45 14.88
N GLU A 16 12.59 -0.42 14.28
CA GLU A 16 12.85 -0.48 12.84
C GLU A 16 11.92 -1.45 12.06
N ALA A 17 10.86 -1.96 12.69
CA ALA A 17 9.92 -2.89 12.05
C ALA A 17 9.29 -2.34 10.77
N TRP A 18 9.16 -1.01 10.67
CA TRP A 18 8.65 -0.34 9.47
C TRP A 18 9.51 -0.63 8.23
N LYS A 19 10.82 -0.87 8.37
CA LYS A 19 11.71 -1.23 7.25
C LYS A 19 11.40 -2.61 6.67
N LYS A 20 10.72 -3.47 7.44
CA LYS A 20 10.35 -4.83 7.05
C LYS A 20 8.95 -4.93 6.45
N ILE A 21 8.24 -3.80 6.32
CA ILE A 21 6.83 -3.78 5.91
C ILE A 21 6.67 -2.83 4.74
N VAL A 22 6.18 -3.36 3.61
CA VAL A 22 5.78 -2.60 2.44
C VAL A 22 4.28 -2.70 2.25
N VAL A 23 3.62 -1.56 2.02
CA VAL A 23 2.18 -1.52 1.69
C VAL A 23 2.06 -1.29 0.19
N CYS A 24 1.75 -2.33 -0.58
CA CYS A 24 1.55 -2.22 -2.01
C CYS A 24 0.07 -2.00 -2.35
N ILE A 25 -0.22 -0.93 -3.10
CA ILE A 25 -1.58 -0.61 -3.56
C ILE A 25 -1.64 -0.83 -5.06
N VAL A 26 -2.48 -1.76 -5.51
CA VAL A 26 -2.77 -1.97 -6.94
C VAL A 26 -4.21 -1.54 -7.22
N SER A 27 -4.38 -0.45 -7.97
CA SER A 27 -5.70 0.04 -8.40
C SER A 27 -6.00 -0.40 -9.83
N ASP A 28 -7.19 -0.96 -10.01
CA ASP A 28 -7.61 -1.66 -11.22
C ASP A 28 -8.41 -0.77 -12.17
N GLY A 29 -7.70 -0.06 -13.05
CA GLY A 29 -8.26 0.79 -14.07
C GLY A 29 -8.31 2.26 -13.66
N ARG A 30 -7.56 3.07 -14.39
CA ARG A 30 -7.43 4.52 -14.19
C ARG A 30 -8.76 5.25 -14.30
N ALA A 31 -9.64 4.82 -15.21
CA ALA A 31 -10.97 5.40 -15.35
C ALA A 31 -11.94 5.00 -14.23
N LYS A 32 -11.61 4.00 -13.41
CA LYS A 32 -12.49 3.44 -12.37
C LYS A 32 -12.09 3.81 -10.95
N ILE A 33 -10.87 4.31 -10.73
CA ILE A 33 -10.43 4.73 -9.40
C ILE A 33 -11.32 5.86 -8.85
N ASN A 34 -11.75 5.71 -7.58
CA ASN A 34 -12.59 6.70 -6.92
C ASN A 34 -11.84 8.01 -6.66
N GLN A 35 -12.51 9.16 -6.84
CA GLN A 35 -11.91 10.47 -6.65
C GLN A 35 -11.42 10.71 -5.20
N ARG A 36 -12.13 10.21 -4.19
CA ARG A 36 -11.71 10.29 -2.78
C ARG A 36 -10.46 9.45 -2.54
N THR A 37 -10.35 8.28 -3.17
CA THR A 37 -9.13 7.47 -3.10
C THR A 37 -7.93 8.22 -3.69
N LYS A 38 -8.10 8.87 -4.86
CA LYS A 38 -7.04 9.72 -5.45
C LYS A 38 -6.62 10.85 -4.52
N ALA A 39 -7.59 11.55 -3.90
CA ALA A 39 -7.30 12.62 -2.94
C ALA A 39 -6.50 12.13 -1.73
N VAL A 40 -6.86 10.96 -1.18
CA VAL A 40 -6.12 10.35 -0.07
C VAL A 40 -4.70 9.95 -0.50
N LEU A 41 -4.54 9.30 -1.66
CA LEU A 41 -3.22 8.92 -2.17
C LEU A 41 -2.32 10.15 -2.43
N ALA A 42 -2.89 11.23 -2.96
CA ALA A 42 -2.18 12.49 -3.15
C ALA A 42 -1.76 13.11 -1.82
N GLY A 43 -2.65 13.12 -0.82
CA GLY A 43 -2.32 13.60 0.53
C GLY A 43 -1.31 12.73 1.27
N LEU A 44 -1.21 11.43 0.94
CA LEU A 44 -0.14 10.55 1.41
C LEU A 44 1.19 10.76 0.66
N GLY A 45 1.18 11.53 -0.44
CA GLY A 45 2.36 11.84 -1.26
C GLY A 45 2.66 10.83 -2.37
N VAL A 46 1.82 9.81 -2.56
CA VAL A 46 2.07 8.70 -3.50
C VAL A 46 1.30 8.82 -4.81
N TYR A 47 0.68 9.96 -5.07
CA TYR A 47 -0.05 10.20 -6.31
C TYR A 47 -0.08 11.68 -6.66
N GLN A 48 0.06 11.98 -7.95
CA GLN A 48 -0.07 13.34 -8.47
C GLN A 48 -0.98 13.35 -9.70
N ASP A 49 -1.98 14.22 -9.67
CA ASP A 49 -2.93 14.36 -10.78
C ASP A 49 -2.27 15.03 -12.00
N GLY A 50 -2.74 14.69 -13.19
CA GLY A 50 -2.25 15.27 -14.45
C GLY A 50 -0.94 14.71 -15.02
N ILE A 51 -0.18 13.91 -14.26
CA ILE A 51 1.08 13.29 -14.77
C ILE A 51 0.79 12.08 -15.67
N ALA A 52 -0.19 11.25 -15.31
CA ALA A 52 -0.48 10.00 -16.01
C ALA A 52 -0.86 10.22 -17.49
N LYS A 53 -0.10 9.62 -18.41
CA LYS A 53 -0.34 9.64 -19.87
C LYS A 53 -0.94 8.32 -20.36
N GLN A 54 -1.81 8.38 -21.36
CA GLN A 54 -2.36 7.17 -21.98
C GLN A 54 -1.35 6.49 -22.91
N GLN A 55 -0.51 7.28 -23.59
CA GLN A 55 0.54 6.80 -24.48
C GLN A 55 1.86 7.52 -24.22
N VAL A 56 2.97 6.81 -24.44
CA VAL A 56 4.34 7.34 -24.45
C VAL A 56 5.03 6.79 -25.69
N ASN A 57 5.61 7.67 -26.52
CA ASN A 57 6.27 7.30 -27.78
C ASN A 57 5.40 6.41 -28.69
N GLY A 58 4.10 6.73 -28.81
CA GLY A 58 3.14 5.98 -29.62
C GLY A 58 2.76 4.59 -29.07
N LYS A 59 3.22 4.22 -27.86
CA LYS A 59 2.87 2.96 -27.20
C LYS A 59 1.90 3.21 -26.05
N ASP A 60 0.88 2.36 -25.96
CA ASP A 60 -0.09 2.37 -24.85
C ASP A 60 0.61 2.11 -23.52
N VAL A 61 0.34 2.95 -22.54
CA VAL A 61 0.77 2.72 -21.16
C VAL A 61 -0.06 1.58 -20.56
N THR A 62 0.59 0.67 -19.84
CA THR A 62 -0.07 -0.46 -19.18
C THR A 62 -0.46 -0.12 -17.74
N ALA A 63 0.42 0.58 -17.03
CA ALA A 63 0.21 1.07 -15.68
C ALA A 63 1.13 2.26 -15.37
N HIS A 64 0.76 3.02 -14.34
CA HIS A 64 1.56 4.08 -13.74
C HIS A 64 2.00 3.64 -12.36
N ILE A 65 3.30 3.72 -12.08
CA ILE A 65 3.86 3.34 -10.79
C ILE A 65 4.37 4.61 -10.10
N TYR A 66 3.92 4.80 -8.88
CA TYR A 66 4.35 5.86 -7.98
C TYR A 66 4.90 5.21 -6.72
N GLU A 67 5.90 5.83 -6.11
CA GLU A 67 6.48 5.32 -4.88
C GLU A 67 6.86 6.48 -3.98
N TYR A 68 6.48 6.36 -2.71
CA TYR A 68 6.85 7.34 -1.70
C TYR A 68 6.90 6.70 -0.33
N THR A 69 7.88 7.08 0.48
CA THR A 69 7.98 6.69 1.89
C THR A 69 7.21 7.71 2.74
N THR A 70 5.92 7.47 2.95
CA THR A 70 5.06 8.46 3.61
C THR A 70 5.28 8.50 5.12
N GLN A 71 5.38 9.71 5.68
CA GLN A 71 5.30 9.97 7.12
C GLN A 71 3.97 10.63 7.50
N ILE A 72 2.94 10.46 6.66
CA ILE A 72 1.60 10.96 6.91
C ILE A 72 0.73 9.82 7.41
N GLY A 73 0.16 10.01 8.60
CA GLY A 73 -0.90 9.18 9.14
C GLY A 73 -2.28 9.65 8.70
N MET A 74 -3.27 8.77 8.84
CA MET A 74 -4.65 9.05 8.48
C MET A 74 -5.59 8.68 9.62
N GLU A 75 -6.60 9.50 9.85
CA GLU A 75 -7.69 9.26 10.79
C GLU A 75 -9.03 9.53 10.10
N VAL A 76 -10.00 8.64 10.29
CA VAL A 76 -11.36 8.80 9.73
C VAL A 76 -12.28 9.26 10.86
N LYS A 77 -12.81 10.49 10.76
CA LYS A 77 -13.80 11.05 11.69
C LYS A 77 -15.12 11.23 10.94
N GLY A 78 -16.09 10.36 11.21
CA GLY A 78 -17.33 10.32 10.45
C GLY A 78 -17.06 10.05 8.96
N THR A 79 -17.43 10.99 8.11
CA THR A 79 -17.18 10.92 6.66
C THR A 79 -15.88 11.60 6.23
N GLN A 80 -15.18 12.29 7.14
CA GLN A 80 -13.98 13.04 6.83
C GLN A 80 -12.71 12.21 7.06
N VAL A 81 -11.73 12.44 6.19
CA VAL A 81 -10.39 11.88 6.30
C VAL A 81 -9.45 13.00 6.72
N ILE A 82 -8.82 12.85 7.88
CA ILE A 82 -7.87 13.80 8.43
C ILE A 82 -6.47 13.21 8.26
N LEU A 83 -5.62 13.97 7.58
CA LEU A 83 -4.20 13.65 7.43
C LEU A 83 -3.43 14.35 8.55
N LYS A 84 -2.52 13.63 9.18
CA LYS A 84 -1.69 14.15 10.26
C LYS A 84 -0.25 13.66 10.13
N PRO A 85 0.76 14.48 10.42
CA PRO A 85 2.13 14.00 10.51
C PRO A 85 2.24 12.81 11.46
N ARG A 86 3.02 11.82 11.07
CA ARG A 86 3.38 10.64 11.87
C ARG A 86 4.91 10.51 11.91
N PRO A 87 5.59 11.37 12.70
CA PRO A 87 7.03 11.34 12.80
C PRO A 87 7.52 10.01 13.40
N GLY A 88 8.68 9.55 12.93
CA GLY A 88 9.36 8.35 13.46
C GLY A 88 8.78 7.01 13.01
N MET A 89 7.77 6.99 12.13
CA MET A 89 7.18 5.75 11.63
C MET A 89 6.75 5.84 10.17
N PRO A 90 7.72 5.92 9.24
CA PRO A 90 7.46 5.93 7.82
C PRO A 90 6.78 4.64 7.34
N VAL A 91 6.09 4.73 6.21
CA VAL A 91 5.50 3.58 5.50
C VAL A 91 5.97 3.58 4.05
N GLN A 92 6.62 2.51 3.62
CA GLN A 92 6.96 2.33 2.21
C GLN A 92 5.71 2.01 1.41
N LEU A 93 5.38 2.87 0.44
CA LEU A 93 4.10 2.83 -0.27
C LEU A 93 4.32 2.86 -1.79
N PRO A 94 4.48 1.71 -2.46
CA PRO A 94 4.32 1.62 -3.89
C PRO A 94 2.82 1.62 -4.27
N PHE A 95 2.46 2.50 -5.19
CA PHE A 95 1.13 2.60 -5.78
C PHE A 95 1.19 2.33 -7.29
N CYS A 96 0.47 1.31 -7.74
CA CYS A 96 0.31 0.95 -9.14
C CYS A 96 -1.12 1.26 -9.60
N LEU A 97 -1.25 2.17 -10.56
CA LEU A 97 -2.51 2.50 -11.23
C LEU A 97 -2.53 1.86 -12.62
N LYS A 98 -3.26 0.77 -12.78
CA LYS A 98 -3.43 0.11 -14.08
C LYS A 98 -4.27 0.98 -15.01
N GLU A 99 -3.95 1.03 -16.29
CA GLU A 99 -4.76 1.77 -17.27
C GLU A 99 -6.12 1.07 -17.50
N LYS A 100 -6.11 -0.25 -17.69
CA LYS A 100 -7.31 -1.05 -17.97
C LYS A 100 -7.80 -1.80 -16.71
N ASN A 101 -9.12 -1.83 -16.51
CA ASN A 101 -9.77 -2.66 -15.50
C ASN A 101 -9.80 -4.12 -15.98
N GLN A 102 -9.19 -5.03 -15.22
CA GLN A 102 -9.09 -6.46 -15.55
C GLN A 102 -9.52 -7.39 -14.40
N LYS A 103 -10.27 -6.86 -13.42
CA LYS A 103 -10.80 -7.53 -12.23
C LYS A 103 -9.72 -7.95 -11.20
N LYS A 104 -10.20 -8.32 -10.01
CA LYS A 104 -9.41 -8.68 -8.81
C LYS A 104 -8.28 -9.68 -9.07
N ILE A 105 -8.58 -10.79 -9.76
CA ILE A 105 -7.59 -11.86 -10.00
C ILE A 105 -6.39 -11.37 -10.81
N ASN A 106 -6.62 -10.46 -11.77
CA ASN A 106 -5.55 -9.87 -12.54
C ASN A 106 -4.72 -8.92 -11.67
N SER A 107 -5.35 -8.11 -10.82
CA SER A 107 -4.62 -7.24 -9.88
C SER A 107 -3.76 -8.04 -8.88
N HIS A 108 -4.21 -9.22 -8.43
CA HIS A 108 -3.36 -10.13 -7.66
C HIS A 108 -2.15 -10.62 -8.48
N ARG A 109 -2.36 -10.95 -9.76
CA ARG A 109 -1.27 -11.35 -10.66
C ARG A 109 -0.22 -10.24 -10.81
N TRP A 110 -0.64 -8.97 -10.96
CA TRP A 110 0.26 -7.82 -10.95
C TRP A 110 1.11 -7.76 -9.68
N PHE A 111 0.49 -8.01 -8.52
CA PHE A 111 1.26 -8.11 -7.28
C PHE A 111 2.26 -9.28 -7.34
N PHE A 112 1.80 -10.53 -7.46
CA PHE A 112 2.69 -11.70 -7.30
C PHE A 112 3.72 -11.87 -8.42
N GLN A 113 3.40 -11.48 -9.66
CA GLN A 113 4.29 -11.69 -10.80
C GLN A 113 5.18 -10.48 -11.12
N ALA A 114 4.85 -9.28 -10.62
CA ALA A 114 5.70 -8.09 -10.79
C ALA A 114 6.28 -7.65 -9.44
N PHE A 115 5.47 -7.01 -8.58
CA PHE A 115 5.98 -6.41 -7.35
C PHE A 115 6.56 -7.43 -6.38
N GLY A 116 5.88 -8.55 -6.17
CA GLY A 116 6.31 -9.62 -5.26
C GLY A 116 7.63 -10.26 -5.67
N ARG A 117 7.93 -10.32 -6.97
CA ARG A 117 9.23 -10.82 -7.47
C ARG A 117 10.39 -9.89 -7.14
N VAL A 118 10.13 -8.59 -7.01
CA VAL A 118 11.15 -7.58 -6.69
C VAL A 118 11.26 -7.38 -5.18
N LEU A 119 10.12 -7.33 -4.48
CA LEU A 119 10.05 -7.15 -3.02
C LEU A 119 10.44 -8.40 -2.24
N ASP A 120 10.31 -9.58 -2.84
CA ASP A 120 10.60 -10.89 -2.26
C ASP A 120 10.09 -11.05 -0.81
N PRO A 121 8.77 -10.90 -0.56
CA PRO A 121 8.25 -10.88 0.79
C PRO A 121 8.16 -12.29 1.40
N ASN A 122 8.66 -12.46 2.62
CA ASN A 122 8.46 -13.71 3.39
C ASN A 122 6.97 -14.05 3.59
N ILE A 123 6.15 -13.02 3.85
CA ILE A 123 4.70 -13.17 4.06
C ILE A 123 3.97 -12.08 3.30
N CYS A 124 3.00 -12.47 2.49
CA CYS A 124 2.07 -11.57 1.81
C CYS A 124 0.69 -11.64 2.46
N VAL A 125 0.15 -10.49 2.87
CA VAL A 125 -1.23 -10.38 3.37
C VAL A 125 -2.06 -9.60 2.36
N LEU A 126 -3.00 -10.26 1.70
CA LEU A 126 -3.95 -9.62 0.79
C LEU A 126 -5.11 -9.02 1.61
N LEU A 127 -5.39 -7.74 1.39
CA LEU A 127 -6.50 -7.04 2.03
C LEU A 127 -7.52 -6.62 0.99
N ASP A 128 -8.78 -6.96 1.24
CA ASP A 128 -9.88 -6.53 0.39
C ASP A 128 -10.19 -5.05 0.59
N ALA A 129 -10.56 -4.38 -0.51
CA ALA A 129 -10.96 -2.98 -0.46
C ALA A 129 -12.21 -2.84 0.44
N GLY A 130 -12.13 -1.94 1.42
CA GLY A 130 -13.17 -1.75 2.44
C GLY A 130 -12.93 -2.51 3.74
N THR A 131 -11.96 -3.43 3.79
CA THR A 131 -11.59 -4.11 5.04
C THR A 131 -10.74 -3.20 5.92
N LYS A 132 -11.20 -2.98 7.16
CA LYS A 132 -10.42 -2.33 8.22
C LYS A 132 -9.91 -3.40 9.19
N PRO A 133 -8.64 -3.83 9.11
CA PRO A 133 -8.08 -4.79 10.04
C PRO A 133 -8.09 -4.24 11.49
N GLY A 134 -8.28 -5.13 12.46
CA GLY A 134 -8.11 -4.78 13.87
C GLY A 134 -6.67 -4.36 14.18
N LYS A 135 -6.47 -3.62 15.28
CA LYS A 135 -5.17 -3.01 15.65
C LYS A 135 -4.00 -4.00 15.62
N GLN A 136 -4.25 -5.27 15.95
CA GLN A 136 -3.24 -6.32 16.03
C GLN A 136 -3.43 -7.44 14.99
N SER A 137 -4.48 -7.42 14.17
CA SER A 137 -4.88 -8.61 13.39
C SER A 137 -3.81 -9.05 12.38
N ILE A 138 -3.17 -8.10 11.68
CA ILE A 138 -2.08 -8.40 10.74
C ILE A 138 -0.89 -9.02 11.47
N TYR A 139 -0.56 -8.54 12.67
CA TYR A 139 0.51 -9.12 13.48
C TYR A 139 0.16 -10.55 13.93
N GLN A 140 -1.08 -10.78 14.39
CA GLN A 140 -1.48 -12.12 14.82
C GLN A 140 -1.51 -13.11 13.65
N LEU A 141 -1.93 -12.64 12.46
CA LEU A 141 -1.84 -13.43 11.23
C LEU A 141 -0.39 -13.77 10.90
N TRP A 142 0.49 -12.77 10.86
CA TRP A 142 1.92 -12.98 10.65
C TRP A 142 2.51 -13.98 11.65
N ARG A 143 2.15 -13.84 12.94
CA ARG A 143 2.64 -14.69 14.03
C ARG A 143 2.23 -16.15 13.86
N ALA A 144 1.09 -16.43 13.24
CA ALA A 144 0.67 -17.81 12.98
C ALA A 144 1.54 -18.52 11.93
N PHE A 145 2.26 -17.77 11.09
CA PHE A 145 3.23 -18.30 10.13
C PHE A 145 4.68 -18.24 10.65
N ASP A 146 4.91 -17.53 11.76
CA ASP A 146 6.19 -17.44 12.47
C ASP A 146 6.32 -18.68 13.36
N LEU A 147 6.71 -19.81 12.76
CA LEU A 147 6.82 -21.13 13.41
C LEU A 147 8.16 -21.34 14.16
N GLU A 148 8.92 -20.27 14.41
CA GLU A 148 10.21 -20.29 15.12
C GLU A 148 10.11 -19.88 16.60
#